data_AF-A0A8T5ZIE3-F1
#
_entry.id   AF-A0A8T5ZIE3-F1
#
_cell.length_a   1.000
_cell.length_b   1.000
_cell.length_c   1.000
_cell.angle_alpha   90.00
_cell.angle_beta   90.00
_cell.angle_gamma   90.00
#
_symmetry.space_group_name_H-M   'P 1'
#
loop_
_entity.id
_entity.type
_entity.pdbx_description
1 polymer ?
#
loop_
_entity_poly.entity_id
_entity_poly.type
_entity_poly.pdbx_seq_one_letter_code
_entity_poly.pdbx_strand_id
1 'polypeptide(L)'
;TLSAHVPELPIIGHIPYGLVIAAIVWSLMGTGLLAVVGIKLPGLEFKNQRVEAAYRKELVYGEDDATRATPPTVRELFSAVRKNYFRLYFHYMYFNIARILYLQVDNVFGLFLLFPSIVAGTITLGLMTQITNVFGQVRGAFQYLINSWTTLVELMSIYKRLRSFEHELDGDKIQEVTHTLS
;
A
#
# COMPACT_ATOMS: atom_id res chain seq x y z
N THR A 1 29.99 30.79 -7.91
CA THR A 1 30.43 31.30 -9.23
C THR A 1 31.38 30.34 -9.95
N LEU A 2 31.08 29.04 -9.98
CA LEU A 2 31.74 28.02 -10.82
C LEU A 2 30.72 27.33 -11.76
N SER A 3 29.63 28.03 -12.08
CA SER A 3 28.51 27.53 -12.91
C SER A 3 28.57 28.04 -14.35
N ALA A 4 29.64 28.73 -14.74
CA ALA A 4 29.69 29.49 -16.00
C ALA A 4 30.63 28.91 -17.08
N HIS A 5 31.33 27.79 -16.83
CA HIS A 5 32.40 27.32 -17.74
C HIS A 5 32.44 25.80 -17.99
N VAL A 6 31.33 25.08 -17.82
CA VAL A 6 31.21 23.72 -18.38
C VAL A 6 29.91 23.62 -19.16
N PRO A 7 29.88 24.10 -20.41
CA PRO A 7 28.85 23.72 -21.34
C PRO A 7 29.15 22.27 -21.75
N GLU A 8 28.19 21.39 -21.49
CA GLU A 8 28.06 20.08 -22.16
C GLU A 8 29.02 18.98 -21.69
N LEU A 9 28.51 18.14 -20.78
CA LEU A 9 28.99 16.77 -20.65
C LEU A 9 28.56 16.00 -21.91
N PRO A 10 29.48 15.45 -22.71
CA PRO A 10 29.23 14.91 -24.06
C PRO A 10 28.51 13.55 -24.08
N ILE A 11 27.72 13.25 -23.05
CA ILE A 11 26.94 12.00 -22.92
C ILE A 11 25.50 12.28 -22.45
N ILE A 12 25.21 13.44 -21.84
CA ILE A 12 23.88 13.78 -21.31
C ILE A 12 23.44 15.10 -21.92
N GLY A 13 23.15 15.07 -23.22
CA GLY A 13 22.44 16.17 -23.89
C GLY A 13 21.12 16.45 -23.18
N HIS A 14 20.66 17.71 -23.22
CA HIS A 14 19.48 18.24 -22.54
C HIS A 14 18.36 17.21 -22.36
N ILE A 15 18.36 16.49 -21.22
CA ILE A 15 17.18 15.75 -20.80
C ILE A 15 16.19 16.83 -20.37
N PRO A 16 15.06 16.99 -21.07
CA PRO A 16 14.10 18.00 -20.66
C PRO A 16 13.61 17.57 -19.29
N TYR A 17 13.80 18.45 -18.29
CA TYR A 17 13.26 18.31 -16.93
C TYR A 17 11.81 17.80 -16.93
N GLY A 18 11.03 18.06 -17.99
CA GLY A 18 9.69 17.53 -18.21
C GLY A 18 9.53 16.01 -18.12
N LEU A 19 10.48 15.19 -18.60
CA LEU A 19 10.38 13.72 -18.52
C LEU A 19 10.57 13.21 -17.07
N VAL A 20 11.52 13.82 -16.34
CA VAL A 20 11.77 13.49 -14.92
C VAL A 20 10.59 13.96 -14.06
N ILE A 21 10.07 15.16 -14.32
CA ILE A 21 8.89 15.69 -13.64
C ILE A 21 7.67 14.79 -13.92
N ALA A 22 7.47 14.36 -15.16
CA ALA A 22 6.40 13.43 -15.52
C ALA A 22 6.52 12.10 -14.75
N ALA A 23 7.74 11.57 -14.61
CA ALA A 23 7.99 10.36 -13.82
C ALA A 23 7.66 10.54 -12.34
N ILE A 24 8.05 11.67 -11.75
CA ILE A 24 7.75 11.99 -10.34
C ILE A 24 6.24 12.15 -10.15
N VAL A 25 5.56 12.91 -11.01
CA VAL A 25 4.11 13.12 -10.93
C VAL A 25 3.34 11.81 -11.07
N TRP A 26 3.70 10.99 -12.06
CA TRP A 26 3.10 9.67 -12.27
C TRP A 26 3.28 8.78 -11.04
N SER A 27 4.47 8.80 -10.47
CA SER A 27 4.79 7.99 -9.31
C SER A 27 4.06 8.42 -8.02
N LEU A 28 3.96 9.73 -7.79
CA LEU A 28 3.17 10.30 -6.70
C LEU A 28 1.69 9.97 -6.87
N MET A 29 1.18 10.03 -8.10
CA MET A 29 -0.19 9.65 -8.42
C MET A 29 -0.45 8.16 -8.11
N GLY A 30 0.44 7.26 -8.52
CA GLY A 30 0.33 5.83 -8.21
C GLY A 30 0.37 5.50 -6.74
N THR A 31 1.28 6.16 -6.01
CA THR A 31 1.39 6.06 -4.55
C THR A 31 0.11 6.57 -3.88
N GLY A 32 -0.40 7.73 -4.29
CA GLY A 32 -1.64 8.31 -3.76
C GLY A 32 -2.86 7.42 -4.02
N LEU A 33 -3.00 6.91 -5.25
CA LEU A 33 -4.07 6.00 -5.63
C LEU A 33 -4.09 4.76 -4.71
N LEU A 34 -2.93 4.13 -4.52
CA LEU A 34 -2.83 2.92 -3.70
C LEU A 34 -3.00 3.20 -2.20
N ALA A 35 -2.51 4.34 -1.72
CA ALA A 35 -2.76 4.78 -0.36
C ALA A 35 -4.27 4.95 -0.10
N VAL A 36 -5.00 5.59 -1.03
CA VAL A 36 -6.45 5.79 -0.93
C VAL A 36 -7.21 4.46 -0.95
N VAL A 37 -6.85 3.55 -1.86
CA VAL A 37 -7.48 2.23 -1.95
C VAL A 37 -7.14 1.35 -0.74
N GLY A 38 -5.93 1.48 -0.20
CA GLY A 38 -5.40 0.67 0.90
C GLY A 38 -5.69 1.18 2.31
N ILE A 39 -6.15 2.42 2.49
CA ILE A 39 -6.27 3.08 3.81
C ILE A 39 -7.17 2.31 4.80
N LYS A 40 -8.14 1.55 4.30
CA LYS A 40 -9.09 0.78 5.14
C LYS A 40 -8.56 -0.59 5.58
N LEU A 41 -7.48 -1.11 4.98
CA LEU A 41 -6.95 -2.46 5.28
C LEU A 41 -6.46 -2.62 6.73
N PRO A 42 -5.67 -1.69 7.33
CA PRO A 42 -5.19 -1.86 8.70
C PRO A 42 -6.31 -1.95 9.74
N GLY A 43 -7.38 -1.16 9.55
CA GLY A 43 -8.53 -1.18 10.47
C GLY A 43 -9.33 -2.48 10.40
N LEU A 44 -9.31 -3.15 9.24
CA LEU A 44 -10.02 -4.40 9.02
C LEU A 44 -9.24 -5.60 9.56
N GLU A 45 -7.92 -5.60 9.42
CA GLU A 45 -7.02 -6.56 10.05
C GLU A 45 -7.14 -6.55 11.57
N PHE A 46 -7.17 -5.36 12.17
CA PHE A 46 -7.35 -5.23 13.62
C PHE A 46 -8.69 -5.83 14.08
N LYS A 47 -9.78 -5.57 13.36
CA LYS A 47 -11.09 -6.18 13.64
C LYS A 47 -11.04 -7.70 13.50
N ASN A 48 -10.28 -8.21 12.53
CA ASN A 48 -10.10 -9.65 12.35
C ASN A 48 -9.41 -10.30 13.54
N GLN A 49 -8.29 -9.74 13.98
CA GLN A 49 -7.55 -10.25 15.14
C GLN A 49 -8.41 -10.21 16.42
N ARG A 50 -9.23 -9.17 16.62
CA ARG A 50 -10.13 -9.07 17.78
C ARG A 50 -11.21 -10.16 17.76
N VAL A 51 -11.85 -10.39 16.62
CA VAL A 51 -12.91 -11.40 16.48
C VAL A 51 -12.34 -12.82 16.59
N GLU A 52 -11.16 -13.07 16.01
CA GLU A 52 -10.47 -14.35 16.13
C GLU A 52 -10.01 -14.63 17.56
N ALA A 53 -9.47 -13.63 18.27
CA ALA A 53 -9.08 -13.78 19.67
C ALA A 53 -10.27 -14.06 20.59
N ALA A 54 -11.42 -13.41 20.36
CA ALA A 54 -12.65 -13.71 21.10
C ALA A 54 -13.11 -15.15 20.89
N TYR A 55 -13.09 -15.62 19.64
CA TYR A 55 -13.42 -17.02 19.32
C TYR A 55 -12.47 -18.01 20.00
N ARG A 56 -11.15 -17.79 19.92
CA ARG A 56 -10.15 -18.64 20.59
C ARG A 56 -10.34 -18.67 22.10
N LYS A 57 -10.66 -17.53 22.71
CA LYS A 57 -10.92 -17.42 24.15
C LYS A 57 -12.13 -18.26 24.59
N GLU A 58 -13.23 -18.18 23.87
CA GLU A 58 -14.44 -18.95 24.16
C GLU A 58 -14.23 -20.46 23.95
N LEU A 59 -13.41 -20.86 22.97
CA LEU A 59 -13.03 -22.27 22.78
C LEU A 59 -12.22 -22.81 23.96
N VAL A 60 -11.26 -22.04 24.47
CA VAL A 60 -10.44 -22.43 25.64
C VAL A 60 -11.33 -22.55 26.89
N TYR A 61 -12.25 -21.60 27.11
CA TYR A 61 -13.20 -21.72 28.22
C TYR A 61 -14.18 -22.89 28.06
N GLY A 62 -14.50 -23.28 26.83
CA GLY A 62 -15.28 -24.48 26.55
C GLY A 62 -14.52 -25.79 26.78
N GLU A 63 -13.18 -25.77 26.74
CA GLU A 63 -12.33 -26.90 27.11
C GLU A 63 -12.31 -27.11 28.64
N ASP A 64 -12.21 -26.02 29.41
CA ASP A 64 -12.14 -26.08 30.88
C ASP A 64 -13.50 -26.32 31.56
N ASP A 65 -14.62 -25.95 30.93
CA ASP A 65 -15.95 -26.03 31.52
C ASP A 65 -17.02 -26.41 30.47
N ALA A 66 -17.45 -27.68 30.49
CA ALA A 66 -18.41 -28.23 29.53
C ALA A 66 -19.78 -27.51 29.51
N THR A 67 -20.09 -26.72 30.55
CA THR A 67 -21.33 -25.93 30.63
C THR A 67 -21.25 -24.60 29.88
N ARG A 68 -20.04 -24.08 29.63
CA ARG A 68 -19.79 -22.85 28.85
C ARG A 68 -19.61 -23.09 27.36
N ALA A 69 -19.38 -24.34 26.94
CA ALA A 69 -19.32 -24.76 25.54
C ALA A 69 -20.72 -24.90 24.91
N THR A 70 -21.61 -23.91 25.08
CA THR A 70 -22.97 -24.02 24.54
C THR A 70 -22.92 -23.95 23.00
N PRO A 71 -23.50 -24.93 22.26
CA PRO A 71 -23.45 -25.00 20.78
C PRO A 71 -23.91 -23.75 19.99
N PRO A 72 -24.92 -22.96 20.43
CA PRO A 72 -25.37 -21.80 19.67
C PRO A 72 -24.34 -20.64 19.65
N THR A 73 -23.58 -20.45 20.74
CA THR A 73 -22.61 -19.37 20.91
C THR A 73 -21.40 -19.52 20.00
N VAL A 74 -20.87 -20.75 19.89
CA VAL A 74 -19.74 -21.09 19.01
C VAL A 74 -20.10 -20.87 17.54
N ARG A 75 -21.34 -21.20 17.14
CA ARG A 75 -21.83 -21.03 15.76
C ARG A 75 -22.00 -19.55 15.38
N GLU A 76 -22.43 -18.72 16.33
CA GLU A 76 -22.48 -17.26 16.17
C GLU A 76 -21.08 -16.65 16.04
N LEU A 77 -20.16 -17.00 16.94
CA LEU A 77 -18.77 -16.53 16.90
C LEU A 77 -18.08 -16.93 15.59
N PHE A 78 -18.22 -18.19 15.17
CA PHE A 78 -17.68 -18.66 13.89
C PHE A 78 -18.30 -17.92 12.69
N SER A 79 -19.60 -17.61 12.74
CA SER A 79 -20.25 -16.80 11.70
C SER A 79 -19.72 -15.36 11.68
N ALA A 80 -19.41 -14.77 12.83
CA ALA A 80 -18.82 -13.44 12.92
C ALA A 80 -17.40 -13.42 12.36
N VAL A 81 -16.57 -14.41 12.71
CA VAL A 81 -15.22 -14.64 12.15
C VAL A 81 -15.31 -14.72 10.63
N ARG A 82 -16.14 -15.61 10.09
CA ARG A 82 -16.30 -15.82 8.65
C ARG A 82 -16.74 -14.55 7.91
N LYS A 83 -17.72 -13.81 8.42
CA LYS A 83 -18.16 -12.54 7.81
C LYS A 83 -17.04 -11.51 7.80
N ASN A 84 -16.25 -11.44 8.87
CA ASN A 84 -15.12 -10.53 8.95
C ASN A 84 -13.99 -10.92 7.96
N TYR A 85 -13.64 -12.21 7.89
CA TYR A 85 -12.69 -12.73 6.91
C TYR A 85 -13.13 -12.47 5.47
N PHE A 86 -14.41 -12.67 5.13
CA PHE A 86 -14.91 -12.36 3.80
C PHE A 86 -14.75 -10.88 3.46
N ARG A 87 -15.06 -9.98 4.41
CA ARG A 87 -14.85 -8.54 4.22
C ARG A 87 -13.37 -8.23 4.01
N LEU A 88 -12.49 -8.85 4.80
CA LEU A 88 -11.04 -8.70 4.70
C LEU A 88 -10.51 -9.14 3.33
N TYR A 89 -10.84 -10.37 2.91
CA TYR A 89 -10.43 -10.90 1.61
C TYR A 89 -10.96 -10.07 0.45
N PHE A 90 -12.21 -9.59 0.52
CA PHE A 90 -12.75 -8.70 -0.51
C PHE A 90 -11.92 -7.41 -0.61
N HIS A 91 -11.45 -6.88 0.53
CA HIS A 91 -10.61 -5.69 0.53
C HIS A 91 -9.22 -5.92 -0.06
N TYR A 92 -8.59 -7.04 0.27
CA TYR A 92 -7.34 -7.43 -0.36
C TYR A 92 -7.49 -7.72 -1.86
N MET A 93 -8.63 -8.28 -2.28
CA MET A 93 -8.88 -8.61 -3.67
C MET A 93 -8.94 -7.35 -4.53
N TYR A 94 -9.79 -6.36 -4.18
CA TYR A 94 -9.86 -5.13 -4.98
C TYR A 94 -8.54 -4.35 -4.91
N PHE A 95 -7.84 -4.34 -3.76
CA PHE A 95 -6.55 -3.68 -3.62
C PHE A 95 -5.52 -4.32 -4.55
N ASN A 96 -5.45 -5.65 -4.58
CA ASN A 96 -4.54 -6.37 -5.47
C ASN A 96 -4.89 -6.14 -6.94
N ILE A 97 -6.17 -6.13 -7.31
CA ILE A 97 -6.58 -5.81 -8.68
C ILE A 97 -6.12 -4.41 -9.06
N ALA A 98 -6.39 -3.39 -8.22
CA ALA A 98 -5.95 -2.02 -8.45
C ALA A 98 -4.42 -1.91 -8.56
N ARG A 99 -3.68 -2.58 -7.66
CA ARG A 99 -2.23 -2.64 -7.66
C ARG A 99 -1.68 -3.28 -8.93
N ILE A 100 -2.20 -4.43 -9.34
CA ILE A 100 -1.76 -5.13 -10.55
C ILE A 100 -2.05 -4.29 -11.79
N LEU A 101 -3.26 -3.70 -11.88
CA LEU A 101 -3.62 -2.81 -12.99
C LEU A 101 -2.69 -1.60 -13.07
N TYR A 102 -2.40 -0.97 -11.94
CA TYR A 102 -1.45 0.14 -11.88
C TYR A 102 -0.06 -0.30 -12.40
N LEU A 103 0.49 -1.40 -11.88
CA LEU A 103 1.80 -1.91 -12.31
C LEU A 103 1.82 -2.29 -13.79
N GLN A 104 0.70 -2.78 -14.33
CA GLN A 104 0.57 -3.13 -15.73
C GLN A 104 0.56 -1.89 -16.64
N VAL A 105 -0.17 -0.84 -16.26
CA VAL A 105 -0.19 0.44 -16.99
C VAL A 105 1.17 1.14 -16.89
N ASP A 106 1.79 1.09 -15.72
CA ASP A 106 3.09 1.67 -15.43
C ASP A 106 4.21 1.10 -16.32
N ASN A 107 4.12 -0.17 -16.72
CA ASN A 107 5.06 -0.79 -17.66
C ASN A 107 5.01 -0.19 -19.08
N VAL A 108 3.86 0.28 -19.53
CA VAL A 108 3.67 0.86 -20.87
C VAL A 108 3.71 2.39 -20.88
N PHE A 109 3.59 3.02 -19.71
CA PHE A 109 3.53 4.47 -19.57
C PHE A 109 4.76 5.18 -20.16
N GLY A 110 5.97 4.65 -19.93
CA GLY A 110 7.20 5.24 -20.48
C GLY A 110 7.21 5.27 -22.02
N LEU A 111 6.70 4.20 -22.65
CA LEU A 111 6.57 4.15 -24.11
C LEU A 111 5.49 5.12 -24.60
N PHE A 112 4.36 5.21 -23.89
CA PHE A 112 3.27 6.13 -24.23
C PHE A 112 3.72 7.60 -24.17
N LEU A 113 4.52 7.95 -23.17
CA LEU A 113 5.10 9.29 -23.00
C LEU A 113 6.05 9.66 -24.15
N LEU A 114 6.84 8.68 -24.62
CA LEU A 114 7.80 8.87 -25.70
C LEU A 114 7.17 8.72 -27.09
N PHE A 115 5.95 8.20 -27.19
CA PHE A 115 5.29 7.91 -28.45
C PHE A 115 5.26 9.08 -29.44
N PRO A 116 4.92 10.33 -29.06
CA PRO A 116 4.93 11.46 -29.99
C PRO A 116 6.32 11.73 -30.58
N SER A 117 7.36 11.64 -29.74
CA SER A 117 8.75 11.87 -30.13
C SER A 117 9.29 10.75 -31.02
N ILE A 118 8.84 9.51 -30.81
CA ILE A 118 9.17 8.36 -31.68
C ILE A 118 8.56 8.57 -33.07
N VAL A 119 7.28 8.90 -33.15
CA VAL A 119 6.57 9.09 -34.43
C VAL A 119 7.10 10.32 -35.18
N ALA A 120 7.49 11.38 -34.46
CA ALA A 120 8.11 12.57 -35.06
C ALA A 120 9.57 12.34 -35.51
N GLY A 121 10.19 11.20 -35.16
CA GLY A 121 11.59 10.91 -35.49
C GLY A 121 12.59 11.84 -34.78
N THR A 122 12.17 12.53 -33.73
CA THR A 122 12.98 13.54 -33.03
C THR A 122 13.95 12.95 -32.02
N ILE A 123 13.80 11.66 -31.67
CA ILE A 123 14.66 10.96 -30.71
C ILE A 123 15.33 9.76 -31.37
N THR A 124 16.61 9.55 -31.02
CA THR A 124 17.35 8.36 -31.44
C THR A 124 17.05 7.18 -30.53
N LEU A 125 17.27 5.95 -31.01
CA LEU A 125 17.12 4.74 -30.19
C LEU A 125 17.97 4.79 -28.91
N GLY A 126 19.19 5.32 -28.98
CA GLY A 126 20.08 5.45 -27.82
C GLY A 126 19.52 6.42 -26.76
N LEU A 127 18.93 7.54 -27.17
CA LEU A 127 18.30 8.47 -26.24
C LEU A 127 17.02 7.87 -25.62
N MET A 128 16.24 7.14 -26.41
CA MET A 128 15.04 6.43 -25.94
C MET A 128 15.37 5.41 -24.85
N THR A 129 16.43 4.59 -25.04
CA THR A 129 16.83 3.60 -24.02
C THR A 129 17.34 4.26 -22.75
N GLN A 130 18.12 5.34 -22.85
CA GLN A 130 18.58 6.10 -21.68
C GLN A 130 17.40 6.66 -20.88
N ILE A 131 16.44 7.30 -21.55
CA ILE A 131 15.24 7.85 -20.90
C ILE A 131 14.46 6.73 -20.22
N THR A 132 14.23 5.62 -20.91
CA THR A 132 13.45 4.49 -20.38
C THR A 132 14.14 3.87 -19.15
N ASN A 133 15.48 3.79 -19.15
CA ASN A 133 16.24 3.28 -18.02
C ASN A 133 16.15 4.19 -16.79
N VAL A 134 16.32 5.50 -16.97
CA VAL A 134 16.19 6.48 -15.87
C VAL A 134 14.76 6.50 -15.33
N PHE A 135 13.77 6.50 -16.23
CA PHE A 135 12.36 6.41 -15.89
C PHE A 135 12.08 5.13 -15.09
N GLY A 136 12.63 3.99 -15.53
CA GLY A 136 12.53 2.71 -14.86
C GLY A 136 13.14 2.70 -13.45
N GLN A 137 14.29 3.34 -13.26
CA GLN A 137 14.93 3.43 -11.93
C GLN A 137 14.08 4.23 -10.93
N VAL A 138 13.59 5.41 -11.33
CA VAL A 138 12.72 6.23 -10.46
C VAL A 138 11.46 5.44 -10.11
N ARG A 139 10.78 4.89 -11.11
CA ARG A 139 9.59 4.05 -10.96
C ARG A 139 9.83 2.86 -10.02
N GLY A 140 10.95 2.15 -10.17
CA GLY A 140 11.32 1.02 -9.32
C GLY A 140 11.44 1.39 -7.83
N ALA A 141 12.00 2.55 -7.51
CA ALA A 141 12.10 3.02 -6.13
C ALA A 141 10.72 3.23 -5.48
N PHE A 142 9.73 3.70 -6.24
CA PHE A 142 8.37 3.87 -5.73
C PHE A 142 7.53 2.60 -5.76
N GLN A 143 7.79 1.70 -6.70
CA GLN A 143 7.20 0.36 -6.68
C GLN A 143 7.55 -0.41 -5.40
N TYR A 144 8.72 -0.17 -4.79
CA TYR A 144 9.04 -0.75 -3.48
C TYR A 144 7.96 -0.43 -2.44
N LEU A 145 7.57 0.84 -2.29
CA LEU A 145 6.54 1.26 -1.34
C LEU A 145 5.20 0.54 -1.61
N ILE A 146 4.86 0.39 -2.88
CA ILE A 146 3.63 -0.26 -3.35
C ILE A 146 3.66 -1.77 -3.09
N ASN A 147 4.79 -2.42 -3.37
CA ASN A 147 4.97 -3.85 -3.20
C ASN A 147 5.04 -4.23 -1.72
N SER A 148 5.61 -3.37 -0.90
CA SER A 148 5.71 -3.53 0.54
C SER A 148 4.47 -3.04 1.29
N TRP A 149 3.40 -2.61 0.60
CA TRP A 149 2.20 -2.06 1.26
C TRP A 149 1.57 -3.03 2.26
N THR A 150 1.42 -4.31 1.92
CA THR A 150 0.88 -5.32 2.85
C THR A 150 1.73 -5.42 4.12
N THR A 151 3.06 -5.41 3.98
CA THR A 151 3.99 -5.41 5.10
C THR A 151 3.86 -4.12 5.93
N LEU A 152 3.70 -2.95 5.30
CA LEU A 152 3.48 -1.69 6.00
C LEU A 152 2.16 -1.69 6.79
N VAL A 153 1.09 -2.24 6.23
CA VAL A 153 -0.21 -2.42 6.90
C VAL A 153 -0.08 -3.34 8.11
N GLU A 154 0.67 -4.44 7.98
CA GLU A 154 0.92 -5.37 9.07
C GLU A 154 1.71 -4.71 10.21
N LEU A 155 2.80 -4.00 9.89
CA LEU A 155 3.59 -3.24 10.86
C LEU A 155 2.73 -2.19 11.57
N MET A 156 1.86 -1.48 10.85
CA MET A 156 0.92 -0.51 11.42
C MET A 156 -0.06 -1.16 12.40
N SER A 157 -0.53 -2.37 12.08
CA SER A 157 -1.41 -3.15 12.96
C SER A 157 -0.70 -3.55 14.26
N ILE A 158 0.55 -4.03 14.15
CA ILE A 158 1.39 -4.38 15.30
C ILE A 158 1.66 -3.15 16.17
N TYR A 159 2.04 -2.02 15.55
CA TYR A 159 2.27 -0.76 16.26
C TYR A 159 1.04 -0.32 17.06
N LYS A 160 -0.16 -0.34 16.45
CA LYS A 160 -1.40 0.00 17.16
C LYS A 160 -1.65 -0.93 18.34
N ARG A 161 -1.43 -2.23 18.19
CA ARG A 161 -1.59 -3.21 19.27
C ARG A 161 -0.63 -2.97 20.42
N LEU A 162 0.65 -2.71 20.13
CA LEU A 162 1.65 -2.44 21.15
C LEU A 162 1.34 -1.14 21.90
N ARG A 163 0.95 -0.09 21.17
CA ARG A 163 0.54 1.19 21.77
C ARG A 163 -0.71 1.07 22.63
N SER A 164 -1.71 0.29 22.21
CA SER A 164 -2.88 0.01 23.04
C SER A 164 -2.50 -0.75 24.32
N PHE A 165 -1.56 -1.70 24.23
CA PHE A 165 -1.06 -2.43 25.39
C PHE A 165 -0.32 -1.51 26.39
N GLU A 166 0.55 -0.64 25.88
CA GLU A 166 1.28 0.34 26.70
C GLU A 166 0.33 1.33 27.39
N HIS A 167 -0.71 1.78 26.69
CA HIS A 167 -1.74 2.65 27.25
C HIS A 167 -2.55 1.97 28.38
N GLU A 168 -2.86 0.67 28.24
CA GLU A 168 -3.56 -0.10 29.28
C GLU A 168 -2.68 -0.33 30.53
N LEU A 169 -1.35 -0.39 30.36
CA LEU A 169 -0.37 -0.49 31.44
C LEU A 169 -0.16 0.83 32.18
N ASP A 170 -0.13 1.94 31.46
CA ASP A 170 0.06 3.29 32.03
C ASP A 170 -1.21 3.82 32.72
N GLY A 171 -2.33 3.10 32.65
CA GLY A 171 -3.58 3.42 33.36
C GLY A 171 -4.30 4.65 32.84
N ASP A 172 -3.95 5.11 31.65
CA ASP A 172 -4.48 6.33 31.06
C ASP A 172 -5.84 6.01 30.41
N LYS A 173 -6.91 6.63 30.92
CA LYS A 173 -8.29 6.30 30.50
C LYS A 173 -8.50 6.75 29.06
N ILE A 174 -8.99 5.82 28.24
CA ILE A 174 -9.37 5.97 26.82
C ILE A 174 -9.95 7.38 26.54
N GLN A 175 -9.16 8.26 25.90
CA GLN A 175 -9.76 9.28 25.06
C GLN A 175 -10.21 8.58 23.79
N GLU A 176 -11.53 8.39 23.66
CA GLU A 176 -12.18 7.95 22.43
C GLU A 176 -11.72 8.85 21.27
N VAL A 177 -10.76 8.37 20.48
CA VAL A 177 -10.56 8.87 19.10
C VAL A 177 -11.67 8.28 18.23
N THR A 178 -12.93 8.61 18.55
CA THR A 178 -14.13 8.27 17.78
C THR A 178 -14.66 9.47 16.99
N HIS A 179 -14.16 10.69 17.18
CA HIS A 179 -14.59 11.84 16.38
C HIS A 179 -13.42 12.47 15.62
N THR A 180 -13.23 12.09 14.35
CA THR A 180 -12.78 12.95 13.22
C THR A 180 -12.44 12.10 11.99
N LEU A 181 -13.44 11.45 11.39
CA LEU A 181 -13.48 11.22 9.94
C LEU A 181 -14.96 11.22 9.51
N SER A 182 -15.57 12.40 9.64
CA SER A 182 -16.67 12.85 8.76
C SER A 182 -16.08 13.28 7.43
#